data_AF-A0A6L8WCC6-F1
#
_entry.id   AF-A0A6L8WCC6-F1
#
_cell.length_a   1.000
_cell.length_b   1.000
_cell.length_c   1.000
_cell.angle_alpha   90.00
_cell.angle_beta   90.00
_cell.angle_gamma   90.00
#
_symmetry.space_group_name_H-M   'P 1'
#
loop_
_entity.id
_entity.type
_entity.pdbx_description
1 polymer ?
#
loop_
_entity_poly.entity_id
_entity_poly.type
_entity_poly.pdbx_seq_one_letter_code
_entity_poly.pdbx_strand_id
1 'polypeptide(L)'
;MERKYYSQQEIKLILHDLSEGQTVEDAAKQHNISKATIYRWKKRAEQTGVEEINRLKKVDEENRRLKHLLAEAALEIQALKEQLKQCGWITPEERD
;
A
#
# COMPACT_ATOMS: atom_id res chain seq x y z
N MET A 1 23.96 -25.67 -17.59
CA MET A 1 23.87 -24.22 -17.32
C MET A 1 23.48 -24.08 -15.85
N GLU A 2 24.34 -23.47 -15.04
CA GLU A 2 24.09 -23.29 -13.61
C GLU A 2 22.92 -22.34 -13.39
N ARG A 3 21.96 -22.68 -12.52
CA ARG A 3 20.80 -21.82 -12.23
C ARG A 3 21.24 -20.72 -11.28
N LYS A 4 21.38 -19.51 -11.81
CA LYS A 4 21.58 -18.31 -10.99
C LYS A 4 20.24 -17.85 -10.43
N TYR A 5 20.16 -17.69 -9.11
CA TYR A 5 19.01 -17.13 -8.43
C TYR A 5 19.22 -15.63 -8.26
N TYR A 6 18.14 -14.85 -8.44
CA TYR A 6 18.16 -13.40 -8.27
C TYR A 6 17.23 -13.03 -7.12
N SER A 7 17.72 -12.20 -6.22
CA SER A 7 16.93 -11.58 -5.17
C SER A 7 15.90 -10.61 -5.75
N GLN A 8 14.86 -10.31 -4.99
CA GLN A 8 13.85 -9.33 -5.39
C GLN A 8 14.44 -7.92 -5.56
N GLN A 9 15.48 -7.58 -4.78
CA GLN A 9 16.17 -6.29 -4.88
C GLN A 9 16.97 -6.19 -6.19
N GLU A 10 17.72 -7.24 -6.55
CA GLU A 10 18.46 -7.27 -7.82
C GLU A 10 17.53 -7.19 -9.03
N ILE A 11 16.41 -7.92 -9.01
CA ILE A 11 15.41 -7.85 -10.08
C ILE A 11 14.85 -6.43 -10.21
N LYS A 12 14.55 -5.78 -9.08
CA LYS A 12 14.04 -4.39 -9.09
C LYS A 12 15.05 -3.40 -9.65
N LEU A 13 16.33 -3.49 -9.27
CA LEU A 13 17.38 -2.64 -9.79
C LEU A 13 17.52 -2.79 -11.31
N ILE A 14 17.56 -4.03 -11.80
CA ILE A 14 17.64 -4.30 -13.25
C ILE A 14 16.41 -3.74 -13.98
N LEU A 15 15.21 -3.92 -13.44
CA LEU A 15 13.99 -3.37 -14.05
C LEU A 15 13.94 -1.84 -14.00
N HIS A 16 14.51 -1.22 -12.97
CA HIS A 16 14.64 0.22 -12.84
C HIS A 16 15.58 0.80 -13.91
N ASP A 17 16.76 0.20 -14.08
CA ASP A 17 17.73 0.68 -15.08
C ASP A 17 17.16 0.57 -16.51
N LEU A 18 16.35 -0.46 -16.77
CA LEU A 18 15.57 -0.59 -18.01
C LEU A 18 14.50 0.51 -18.19
N SER A 19 13.91 1.01 -17.10
CA SER A 19 12.97 2.14 -17.17
C SER A 19 13.67 3.49 -17.39
N GLU A 20 14.93 3.62 -16.95
CA GLU A 20 15.79 4.79 -17.18
C GLU A 20 16.43 4.79 -18.59
N GLY A 21 16.07 3.83 -19.44
CA GLY A 21 16.46 3.81 -20.86
C GLY A 21 17.56 2.80 -21.22
N GLN A 22 18.01 1.95 -20.29
CA GLN A 22 18.87 0.83 -20.64
C GLN A 22 18.14 -0.14 -21.59
N THR A 23 18.85 -0.66 -22.60
CA THR A 23 18.28 -1.65 -23.51
C THR A 23 18.22 -3.05 -22.86
N VAL A 24 17.26 -3.86 -23.28
CA VAL A 24 17.13 -5.26 -22.81
C VAL A 24 18.34 -6.10 -23.24
N GLU A 25 18.91 -5.79 -24.40
CA GLU A 25 20.15 -6.36 -24.93
C GLU A 25 21.33 -6.15 -23.99
N ASP A 26 21.52 -4.93 -23.51
CA ASP A 26 22.66 -4.57 -22.67
C ASP A 26 22.50 -5.14 -21.26
N ALA A 27 21.30 -5.06 -20.69
CA ALA A 27 20.99 -5.66 -19.39
C ALA A 27 21.18 -7.20 -19.41
N ALA A 28 20.76 -7.85 -20.51
CA ALA A 28 20.94 -9.30 -20.69
C ALA A 28 22.43 -9.69 -20.70
N LYS A 29 23.27 -8.91 -21.38
CA LYS A 29 24.73 -9.13 -21.43
C LYS A 29 25.39 -8.84 -20.09
N GLN A 30 25.10 -7.69 -19.49
CA GLN A 30 25.72 -7.22 -18.24
C GLN A 30 25.46 -8.18 -17.09
N HIS A 31 24.23 -8.68 -16.95
CA HIS A 31 23.86 -9.55 -15.85
C HIS A 31 23.96 -11.05 -16.20
N ASN A 32 24.32 -11.37 -17.44
CA ASN A 32 24.36 -12.73 -17.98
C ASN A 32 23.00 -13.45 -17.82
N ILE A 33 21.93 -12.77 -18.25
CA ILE A 33 20.54 -13.20 -18.14
C ILE A 33 19.94 -13.31 -19.54
N SER A 34 19.06 -14.29 -19.76
CA SER A 34 18.31 -14.35 -21.01
C SER A 34 17.30 -13.20 -21.11
N LYS A 35 17.15 -12.61 -22.30
CA LYS A 35 16.10 -11.59 -22.55
C LYS A 35 14.71 -12.07 -22.14
N ALA A 36 14.41 -13.36 -22.34
CA ALA A 36 13.15 -13.97 -21.95
C ALA A 36 12.89 -13.86 -20.43
N THR A 37 13.92 -13.99 -19.60
CA THR A 37 13.82 -13.80 -18.14
C THR A 37 13.46 -12.36 -17.81
N ILE A 38 14.11 -11.39 -18.45
CA ILE A 38 13.83 -9.96 -18.26
C ILE A 38 12.38 -9.63 -18.62
N TYR A 39 11.88 -10.12 -19.76
CA TYR A 39 10.48 -9.92 -20.14
C TYR A 39 9.50 -10.56 -19.16
N ARG A 40 9.82 -11.73 -18.60
CA ARG A 40 8.98 -12.37 -17.55
C ARG A 40 8.94 -11.52 -16.29
N TRP A 41 10.07 -10.96 -15.86
CA TRP A 41 10.13 -10.07 -14.70
C TRP A 41 9.37 -8.76 -14.93
N LYS A 42 9.49 -8.16 -16.12
CA LYS A 42 8.73 -6.96 -16.50
C LYS A 42 7.23 -7.21 -16.43
N LYS A 43 6.76 -8.29 -17.07
CA LYS A 43 5.34 -8.68 -17.04
C LYS A 43 4.84 -8.90 -15.61
N ARG A 44 5.65 -9.54 -14.75
CA ARG A 44 5.28 -9.77 -13.34
C ARG A 44 5.22 -8.46 -12.56
N ALA A 45 6.18 -7.55 -12.75
CA ALA A 45 6.19 -6.24 -12.09
C ALA A 45 4.97 -5.40 -12.48
N GLU A 46 4.58 -5.41 -13.76
CA GLU A 46 3.36 -4.76 -14.24
C GLU A 46 2.10 -5.33 -13.56
N GLN A 47 1.99 -6.66 -13.48
CA GLN A 47 0.86 -7.33 -12.81
C GLN A 47 0.80 -7.00 -11.31
N THR A 48 1.93 -7.11 -10.60
CA THR A 48 2.00 -6.79 -9.17
C THR A 48 1.72 -5.30 -8.91
N GLY A 49 2.13 -4.40 -9.80
CA GLY A 49 1.80 -2.98 -9.72
C GLY A 49 0.30 -2.73 -9.80
N VAL A 50 -0.41 -3.42 -10.70
CA VAL A 50 -1.87 -3.34 -10.81
C VAL A 50 -2.57 -3.88 -9.56
N GLU A 51 -2.10 -5.01 -9.03
CA GLU A 51 -2.62 -5.60 -7.79
C GLU A 51 -2.46 -4.65 -6.60
N GLU A 52 -1.28 -4.02 -6.45
CA GLU A 52 -1.02 -3.08 -5.36
C GLU A 52 -1.87 -1.81 -5.47
N ILE A 53 -2.04 -1.26 -6.68
CA ILE A 53 -2.96 -0.12 -6.91
C ILE A 53 -4.39 -0.46 -6.47
N ASN A 54 -4.88 -1.66 -6.82
CA ASN A 54 -6.21 -2.09 -6.42
C ASN A 54 -6.33 -2.26 -4.90
N ARG A 55 -5.28 -2.79 -4.25
CA ARG A 55 -5.23 -2.92 -2.79
C ARG A 55 -5.23 -1.56 -2.11
N LEU A 56 -4.44 -0.60 -2.60
CA LEU A 56 -4.40 0.76 -2.08
C LEU A 56 -5.77 1.44 -2.18
N LYS A 57 -6.44 1.36 -3.34
CA LYS A 57 -7.80 1.89 -3.52
C LYS A 57 -8.79 1.29 -2.51
N LYS A 58 -8.70 -0.01 -2.22
CA LYS A 58 -9.56 -0.66 -1.23
C LYS A 58 -9.29 -0.16 0.19
N VAL A 59 -8.03 0.07 0.53
CA VAL A 59 -7.63 0.63 1.84
C VAL A 59 -8.12 2.07 1.98
N ASP A 60 -7.99 2.88 0.92
CA ASP A 60 -8.47 4.27 0.93
C ASP A 60 -9.99 4.35 1.11
N GLU A 61 -10.73 3.49 0.42
CA GLU A 61 -12.19 3.43 0.56
C GLU A 61 -12.61 3.00 1.96
N GLU A 62 -11.98 1.97 2.54
CA GLU A 62 -12.29 1.56 3.91
C GLU A 62 -11.89 2.65 4.92
N ASN A 63 -10.76 3.34 4.70
CA ASN A 63 -10.34 4.46 5.55
C ASN A 63 -11.37 5.59 5.51
N ARG A 64 -11.90 5.92 4.33
CA ARG A 64 -12.96 6.91 4.15
C ARG A 64 -14.23 6.48 4.90
N ARG A 65 -14.65 5.23 4.74
CA ARG A 65 -15.82 4.66 5.43
C ARG A 65 -15.66 4.72 6.95
N LEU A 66 -14.51 4.30 7.46
CA LEU A 66 -14.21 4.32 8.89
C LEU A 66 -14.17 5.74 9.46
N LYS A 67 -13.58 6.70 8.74
CA LYS A 67 -13.58 8.12 9.14
C LYS A 67 -14.99 8.69 9.22
N HIS A 68 -15.86 8.33 8.29
CA HIS A 68 -17.25 8.77 8.30
C HIS A 68 -18.01 8.22 9.51
N LEU A 69 -17.94 6.91 9.74
CA LEU A 69 -18.57 6.26 10.91
C LEU A 69 -18.03 6.82 12.24
N LEU A 70 -16.72 7.07 12.32
CA LEU A 70 -16.11 7.67 13.50
C LEU A 70 -16.64 9.09 13.75
N ALA A 71 -16.82 9.90 12.71
CA ALA A 71 -17.38 11.23 12.85
C ALA A 71 -18.84 11.19 13.33
N GLU A 72 -19.66 10.29 12.80
CA GLU A 72 -21.05 10.10 13.25
C GLU A 72 -21.10 9.69 14.73
N ALA A 73 -20.33 8.67 15.11
CA ALA A 73 -20.25 8.22 16.50
C ALA A 73 -19.73 9.32 17.45
N ALA A 74 -18.75 10.12 17.01
CA ALA A 74 -18.23 11.22 17.80
C ALA A 74 -19.30 12.31 18.04
N LEU A 75 -20.12 12.61 17.03
CA LEU A 75 -21.24 13.55 17.17
C LEU A 75 -22.31 13.01 18.14
N GLU A 76 -22.66 11.73 18.06
CA GLU A 76 -23.60 11.09 18.98
C GLU A 76 -23.08 11.13 20.42
N ILE A 77 -21.81 10.77 20.63
CA ILE A 77 -21.16 10.82 21.94
C ILE A 77 -21.19 12.25 22.49
N GLN A 78 -20.91 13.25 21.66
CA GLN A 78 -20.94 14.65 22.06
C GLN A 78 -22.35 15.07 22.50
N ALA A 79 -23.37 14.75 21.71
CA ALA A 79 -24.76 15.08 22.04
C ALA A 79 -25.21 14.42 23.35
N LEU A 80 -24.87 13.15 23.56
CA LEU A 80 -25.18 12.43 24.80
C LEU A 80 -24.46 13.04 26.01
N LYS A 81 -23.18 13.37 25.88
CA LYS A 81 -22.42 14.04 26.95
C LYS A 81 -23.03 15.38 27.31
N GLU A 82 -23.48 16.15 26.32
CA GLU A 82 -24.13 17.44 26.56
C GLU A 82 -25.47 17.28 27.28
N GLN A 83 -26.29 16.30 26.88
CA GLN A 83 -27.55 15.98 27.56
C GLN A 83 -27.33 15.52 29.00
N LEU A 84 -26.34 14.65 29.26
CA LEU A 84 -25.99 14.19 30.61
C LEU A 84 -25.55 15.35 31.52
N LYS A 85 -24.75 16.28 30.98
CA LYS A 85 -24.36 17.51 31.69
C LYS A 85 -25.58 18.36 32.05
N GLN A 86 -26.53 18.52 31.14
CA GLN A 86 -27.79 19.25 31.41
C GLN A 86 -28.62 18.58 32.52
N CYS A 87 -28.61 17.25 32.60
CA CYS A 87 -29.29 16.50 33.66
C CYS A 87 -28.54 16.48 35.01
N GLY A 88 -27.40 17.18 35.12
CA GLY A 88 -26.59 17.22 36.35
C GLY A 88 -25.83 15.93 36.63
N TRP A 89 -25.65 15.07 35.62
CA TRP A 89 -24.90 13.83 35.75
C TRP A 89 -23.39 14.14 35.69
N ILE A 90 -22.68 13.83 36.78
CA ILE A 90 -21.21 14.00 36.87
C ILE A 90 -20.55 12.74 36.31
N THR A 91 -19.67 12.89 35.34
CA THR A 91 -18.93 11.74 34.79
C THR A 91 -17.93 11.20 35.83
N PRO A 92 -17.60 9.90 35.83
CA PRO A 92 -16.64 9.33 36.78
C PRO A 92 -15.27 10.05 36.77
N GLU A 93 -14.88 10.62 35.64
CA GLU A 93 -13.66 11.41 35.46
C GLU A 93 -13.70 12.80 36.11
N GLU A 94 -14.89 13.36 36.32
CA GLU A 94 -15.13 14.67 36.97
C GLU A 94 -15.40 14.52 38.48
N ARG A 95 -15.30 13.29 39.01
CA ARG A 95 -15.69 12.94 40.39
C ARG A 95 -14.51 12.94 41.39
N ASP A 96 -13.29 13.04 40.88
CA ASP A 96 -12.02 13.19 41.62
C ASP A 96 -11.46 14.61 41.46
#